data_AF-A0A180FS64-F1
#
_entry.id   AF-A0A180FS64-F1
#
_cell.length_a   1.000
_cell.length_b   1.000
_cell.length_c   1.000
_cell.angle_alpha   90.00
_cell.angle_beta   90.00
_cell.angle_gamma   90.00
#
_symmetry.space_group_name_H-M   'P 1'
#
loop_
_entity.id
_entity.type
_entity.pdbx_description
1 polymer ?
#
loop_
_entity_poly.entity_id
_entity_poly.type
_entity_poly.pdbx_seq_one_letter_code
_entity_poly.pdbx_strand_id
1 'polypeptide(L)'
;MKFEKSDREYLTEQELEVIMNKEFPVKRLEMVRDIFIFSSFTGLAYIDVKNLRESNIRTSFDGNLWIIGKRIKTGVTYRVPLQDIPQMILDKYKGTLPEGVLLPLISNQKMNAYLKEIGDLCGIDKTLTFHVARHSYATLTLSKGVSKNVGAYQYQNNTNLCTDNG
;
A
#
# COMPACT_ATOMS: atom_id res chain seq x y z
N MET A 1 -34.67 -7.61 -9.62
CA MET A 1 -33.22 -7.34 -9.61
C MET A 1 -32.91 -6.56 -8.33
N LYS A 2 -32.53 -7.26 -7.26
CA LYS A 2 -32.19 -6.62 -5.98
C LYS A 2 -30.79 -6.06 -6.11
N PHE A 3 -30.63 -4.75 -5.99
CA PHE A 3 -29.33 -4.16 -5.74
C PHE A 3 -28.96 -4.52 -4.30
N GLU A 4 -28.11 -5.53 -4.13
CA GLU A 4 -27.44 -5.72 -2.85
C GLU A 4 -26.56 -4.49 -2.60
N LYS A 5 -26.92 -3.71 -1.59
CA LYS A 5 -25.96 -2.79 -0.97
C LYS A 5 -24.88 -3.68 -0.38
N SER A 6 -23.79 -3.87 -1.11
CA SER A 6 -22.54 -4.34 -0.52
C SER A 6 -22.18 -3.32 0.56
N ASP A 7 -22.30 -3.72 1.82
CA ASP A 7 -21.61 -3.04 2.91
C ASP A 7 -20.15 -2.93 2.48
N ARG A 8 -19.66 -1.70 2.35
CA ARG A 8 -18.34 -1.45 1.80
C ARG A 8 -17.32 -1.92 2.83
N GLU A 9 -16.79 -3.11 2.60
CA GLU A 9 -15.79 -3.71 3.47
C GLU A 9 -14.50 -2.86 3.47
N TYR A 10 -14.03 -2.48 4.65
CA TYR A 10 -12.79 -1.74 4.88
C TYR A 10 -12.04 -2.36 6.06
N LEU A 11 -10.72 -2.15 6.10
CA LEU A 11 -9.87 -2.58 7.20
C LEU A 11 -9.82 -1.52 8.30
N THR A 12 -9.84 -1.98 9.54
CA THR A 12 -9.52 -1.15 10.71
C THR A 12 -8.02 -0.89 10.76
N GLU A 13 -7.61 0.06 11.60
CA GLU A 13 -6.20 0.32 11.84
C GLU A 13 -5.47 -0.92 12.40
N GLN A 14 -6.10 -1.63 13.34
CA GLN A 14 -5.54 -2.83 13.95
C GLN A 14 -5.35 -3.95 12.93
N GLU A 15 -6.30 -4.16 12.02
CA GLU A 15 -6.16 -5.16 10.95
C GLU A 15 -5.02 -4.81 9.99
N LEU A 16 -4.86 -3.53 9.64
CA LEU A 16 -3.74 -3.07 8.83
C LEU A 16 -2.39 -3.23 9.54
N GLU A 17 -2.33 -2.95 10.83
CA GLU A 17 -1.12 -3.18 11.65
C GLU A 17 -0.75 -4.67 11.71
N VAL A 18 -1.73 -5.55 11.87
CA VAL A 18 -1.50 -7.01 11.83
C VAL A 18 -0.92 -7.43 10.48
N ILE A 19 -1.52 -6.99 9.36
CA ILE A 19 -1.00 -7.30 8.01
C ILE A 19 0.41 -6.76 7.82
N MET A 20 0.64 -5.50 8.21
CA MET A 20 1.90 -4.80 8.01
C MET A 20 3.05 -5.44 8.79
N ASN A 21 2.80 -5.83 10.04
CA ASN A 21 3.81 -6.41 10.93
C ASN A 21 3.96 -7.94 10.77
N LYS A 22 3.10 -8.60 9.98
CA LYS A 22 3.21 -10.04 9.73
C LYS A 22 4.50 -10.34 8.98
N GLU A 23 5.30 -11.22 9.56
CA GLU A 23 6.46 -11.82 8.89
C GLU A 23 6.02 -12.94 7.95
N PHE A 24 6.53 -12.89 6.73
CA PHE A 24 6.29 -13.92 5.72
C PHE A 24 7.63 -14.56 5.36
N PRO A 25 7.78 -15.89 5.48
CA PRO A 25 9.00 -16.57 5.05
C PRO A 25 9.19 -16.53 3.53
N VAL A 26 8.13 -16.22 2.77
CA VAL A 26 8.13 -16.20 1.31
C VAL A 26 8.10 -14.77 0.80
N LYS A 27 9.18 -14.36 0.09
CA LYS A 27 9.33 -13.01 -0.48
C LYS A 27 8.15 -12.54 -1.34
N ARG A 28 7.44 -13.46 -2.02
CA ARG A 28 6.26 -13.10 -2.84
C ARG A 28 5.09 -12.58 -2.00
N LEU A 29 4.87 -13.11 -0.80
CA LEU A 29 3.81 -12.64 0.10
C LEU A 29 4.19 -11.32 0.74
N GLU A 30 5.45 -11.18 1.15
CA GLU A 30 6.00 -9.93 1.64
C GLU A 30 5.85 -8.79 0.62
N MET A 31 6.17 -9.06 -0.65
CA MET A 31 5.99 -8.11 -1.74
C MET A 31 4.52 -7.71 -1.94
N VAL A 32 3.59 -8.68 -1.89
CA VAL A 32 2.16 -8.40 -2.04
C VAL A 32 1.63 -7.60 -0.86
N ARG A 33 2.06 -7.93 0.37
CA ARG A 33 1.78 -7.16 1.60
C ARG A 33 2.23 -5.72 1.41
N ASP A 34 3.46 -5.48 0.98
CA ASP A 34 4.00 -4.12 0.82
C ASP A 34 3.17 -3.29 -0.17
N ILE A 35 2.84 -3.85 -1.33
CA ILE A 35 2.03 -3.16 -2.34
C ILE A 35 0.61 -2.89 -1.82
N PHE A 36 0.04 -3.84 -1.06
CA PHE A 36 -1.26 -3.69 -0.44
C PHE A 36 -1.28 -2.57 0.61
N ILE A 37 -0.31 -2.57 1.53
CA ILE A 37 -0.14 -1.52 2.54
C ILE A 37 0.08 -0.17 1.85
N PHE A 38 0.92 -0.10 0.82
CA PHE A 38 1.09 1.13 0.04
C PHE A 38 -0.24 1.65 -0.53
N SER A 39 -1.09 0.78 -1.10
CA SER A 39 -2.42 1.16 -1.60
C SER A 39 -3.35 1.62 -0.46
N SER A 40 -3.29 0.97 0.71
CA SER A 40 -4.08 1.32 1.90
C SER A 40 -3.70 2.68 2.51
N PHE A 41 -2.44 3.13 2.34
CA PHE A 41 -1.97 4.42 2.83
C PHE A 41 -1.96 5.54 1.77
N THR A 42 -2.24 5.23 0.50
CA THR A 42 -2.27 6.22 -0.58
C THR A 42 -3.63 6.34 -1.27
N GLY A 43 -4.53 5.38 -1.09
CA GLY A 43 -5.82 5.32 -1.76
C GLY A 43 -5.72 5.16 -3.28
N LEU A 44 -4.56 4.73 -3.80
CA LEU A 44 -4.36 4.49 -5.22
C LEU A 44 -4.92 3.12 -5.61
N ALA A 45 -5.63 3.07 -6.74
CA ALA A 45 -6.12 1.79 -7.26
C ALA A 45 -4.95 0.96 -7.82
N TYR A 46 -5.08 -0.37 -7.84
CA TYR A 46 -4.10 -1.28 -8.44
C TYR A 46 -3.51 -0.78 -9.78
N ILE A 47 -4.37 -0.32 -10.69
CA ILE A 47 -3.94 0.16 -12.00
C ILE A 47 -3.13 1.47 -11.93
N ASP A 48 -3.44 2.35 -10.97
CA ASP A 48 -2.70 3.59 -10.76
C ASP A 48 -1.31 3.27 -10.17
N VAL A 49 -1.26 2.35 -9.19
CA VAL A 49 0.00 1.86 -8.59
C VAL A 49 0.89 1.17 -9.63
N LYS A 50 0.30 0.35 -10.52
CA LYS A 50 1.03 -0.36 -11.58
C LYS A 50 1.72 0.59 -12.55
N ASN A 51 1.11 1.74 -12.80
CA ASN A 51 1.63 2.76 -13.70
C ASN A 51 2.42 3.85 -12.97
N LEU A 52 2.67 3.69 -11.67
CA LEU A 52 3.42 4.66 -10.90
C LEU A 52 4.90 4.60 -11.27
N ARG A 53 5.50 5.78 -11.44
CA ARG A 53 6.89 5.98 -11.81
C ARG A 53 7.55 6.98 -10.87
N GLU A 54 8.88 6.99 -10.83
CA GLU A 54 9.66 8.01 -10.10
C GLU A 54 9.26 9.44 -10.52
N SER A 55 8.91 9.63 -11.78
CA SER A 55 8.42 10.91 -12.31
C SER A 55 7.05 11.34 -11.74
N ASN A 56 6.35 10.50 -10.98
CA ASN A 56 5.16 10.89 -10.24
C ASN A 56 5.48 11.44 -8.85
N ILE A 57 6.70 11.27 -8.35
CA ILE A 57 7.10 11.78 -7.04
C ILE A 57 7.61 13.21 -7.21
N ARG A 58 7.07 14.13 -6.41
CA ARG A 58 7.36 15.56 -6.48
C ARG A 58 7.51 16.16 -5.08
N THR A 59 8.56 16.94 -4.91
CA THR A 59 8.72 17.79 -3.72
C THR A 59 7.86 19.03 -3.89
N SER A 60 7.07 19.36 -2.87
CA SER A 60 6.26 20.57 -2.80
C SER A 60 7.04 21.70 -2.12
N PHE A 61 6.51 22.93 -2.15
CA PHE A 61 7.17 24.12 -1.61
C PHE A 61 7.46 24.05 -0.10
N ASP A 62 6.69 23.23 0.62
CA ASP A 62 6.82 22.92 2.05
C ASP A 62 7.88 21.84 2.33
N GLY A 63 8.59 21.35 1.31
CA GLY A 63 9.59 20.29 1.43
C GLY A 63 9.02 18.88 1.50
N ASN A 64 7.70 18.73 1.61
CA ASN A 64 7.04 17.43 1.68
C ASN A 64 6.96 16.77 0.29
N LEU A 65 7.06 15.44 0.27
CA LEU A 65 6.91 14.65 -0.95
C LEU A 65 5.43 14.35 -1.25
N TRP A 66 5.09 14.36 -2.53
CA TRP A 66 3.76 14.10 -3.03
C TRP A 66 3.81 13.13 -4.21
N ILE A 67 2.81 12.25 -4.25
CA ILE A 67 2.51 11.42 -5.41
C ILE A 67 1.50 12.18 -6.28
N ILE A 68 1.91 12.55 -7.50
CA ILE A 68 1.09 13.30 -8.45
C ILE A 68 1.01 12.53 -9.76
N GLY A 69 -0.21 12.27 -10.21
CA GLY A 69 -0.45 11.57 -11.48
C GLY A 69 -1.88 11.74 -11.96
N LYS A 70 -2.20 11.10 -13.08
CA LYS A 70 -3.57 11.02 -13.62
C LYS A 70 -4.10 9.61 -13.42
N ARG A 71 -5.32 9.49 -12.90
CA ARG A 71 -5.97 8.18 -12.75
C ARG A 71 -6.16 7.54 -14.12
N ILE A 72 -5.78 6.28 -14.26
CA ILE A 72 -5.85 5.59 -15.55
C ILE A 72 -7.30 5.46 -16.03
N LYS A 73 -8.24 5.20 -15.12
CA LYS A 73 -9.64 4.98 -15.48
C LYS A 73 -10.39 6.23 -15.91
N THR A 74 -10.09 7.37 -15.30
CA THR A 74 -10.92 8.58 -15.44
C THR A 74 -10.16 9.78 -15.98
N GLY A 75 -8.83 9.71 -16.09
CA GLY A 75 -7.97 10.84 -16.46
C GLY A 75 -7.85 11.94 -15.40
N VAL A 76 -8.62 11.85 -14.31
CA VAL A 76 -8.64 12.84 -13.23
C VAL A 76 -7.28 12.84 -12.51
N THR A 77 -6.70 14.03 -12.34
CA THR A 77 -5.47 14.21 -11.58
C THR A 77 -5.69 13.85 -10.11
N TYR A 78 -4.77 13.08 -9.53
CA TYR A 78 -4.68 12.85 -8.11
C TYR A 78 -3.40 13.47 -7.55
N ARG A 79 -3.49 13.91 -6.30
CA ARG A 79 -2.36 14.44 -5.53
C ARG A 79 -2.49 13.90 -4.11
N VAL A 80 -1.55 13.05 -3.73
CA VAL A 80 -1.56 12.33 -2.44
C VAL A 80 -0.25 12.64 -1.71
N PRO A 81 -0.27 13.08 -0.44
CA PRO A 81 0.94 13.28 0.32
C PRO A 81 1.64 11.94 0.54
N LEU A 82 2.95 11.89 0.29
CA LEU A 82 3.75 10.68 0.47
C LEU A 82 4.20 10.60 1.93
N GLN A 83 3.48 9.79 2.70
CA GLN A 83 3.73 9.60 4.13
C GLN A 83 4.87 8.60 4.37
N ASP A 84 5.34 8.52 5.62
CA ASP A 84 6.48 7.70 6.04
C ASP A 84 6.34 6.23 5.63
N ILE A 85 5.19 5.58 5.89
CA ILE A 85 4.99 4.15 5.56
C ILE A 85 5.06 3.89 4.04
N PRO A 86 4.28 4.58 3.18
CA PRO A 86 4.46 4.50 1.74
C PRO A 86 5.87 4.81 1.25
N GLN A 87 6.54 5.83 1.81
CA GLN A 87 7.89 6.22 1.44
C GLN A 87 8.89 5.09 1.72
N MET A 88 8.84 4.50 2.92
CA MET A 88 9.70 3.36 3.28
C MET A 88 9.50 2.17 2.34
N ILE A 89 8.27 1.89 1.93
CA ILE A 89 7.98 0.84 0.96
C ILE A 89 8.62 1.19 -0.40
N LEU A 90 8.51 2.44 -0.87
CA LEU A 90 9.17 2.86 -2.11
C LEU A 90 10.70 2.72 -2.02
N ASP A 91 11.29 3.13 -0.91
CA ASP A 91 12.74 3.07 -0.69
C ASP A 91 13.25 1.62 -0.69
N LYS A 92 12.48 0.67 -0.13
CA LYS A 92 12.79 -0.76 -0.17
C LYS A 92 12.97 -1.32 -1.60
N TYR A 93 12.23 -0.79 -2.57
CA TYR A 93 12.28 -1.23 -3.98
C TYR A 93 13.14 -0.32 -4.88
N LYS A 94 13.66 0.79 -4.35
CA LYS A 94 14.41 1.78 -5.13
C LYS A 94 15.64 1.17 -5.78
N GLY A 95 15.78 1.40 -7.10
CA GLY A 95 16.89 0.86 -7.88
C GLY A 95 16.84 -0.64 -8.18
N THR A 96 15.81 -1.36 -7.71
CA THR A 96 15.66 -2.80 -7.95
C THR A 96 14.82 -3.13 -9.19
N LEU A 97 14.14 -2.11 -9.75
CA LEU A 97 13.17 -2.27 -10.84
C LEU A 97 13.60 -1.48 -12.08
N PRO A 98 13.29 -1.97 -13.29
CA PRO A 98 13.63 -1.27 -14.53
C PRO A 98 12.75 -0.04 -14.74
N GLU A 99 13.22 0.87 -15.61
CA GLU A 99 12.41 1.94 -16.22
C GLU A 99 11.71 2.89 -15.23
N GLY A 100 12.32 3.12 -14.07
CA GLY A 100 11.78 4.02 -13.04
C GLY A 100 10.44 3.56 -12.47
N VAL A 101 10.11 2.27 -12.59
CA VAL A 101 8.97 1.64 -11.93
C VAL A 101 9.22 1.63 -10.42
N LEU A 102 8.21 2.02 -9.65
CA LEU A 102 8.35 2.18 -8.20
C LEU A 102 8.02 0.92 -7.40
N LEU A 103 7.17 0.03 -7.93
CA LEU A 103 6.71 -1.16 -7.21
C LEU A 103 6.58 -2.39 -8.13
N PRO A 104 6.94 -3.60 -7.65
CA PRO A 104 7.00 -4.83 -8.46
C PRO A 104 5.63 -5.50 -8.64
N LEU A 105 4.68 -4.84 -9.31
CA LEU A 105 3.34 -5.39 -9.46
C LEU A 105 3.30 -6.58 -10.44
N ILE A 106 2.77 -7.72 -9.96
CA ILE A 106 2.41 -8.88 -10.79
C ILE A 106 0.96 -8.78 -11.26
N SER A 107 0.46 -9.79 -11.98
CA SER A 107 -0.92 -9.77 -12.50
C SER A 107 -1.96 -9.64 -11.36
N ASN A 108 -3.03 -8.89 -11.63
CA ASN A 108 -4.09 -8.63 -10.65
C ASN A 108 -4.70 -9.92 -10.07
N GLN A 109 -4.82 -10.97 -10.89
CA GLN A 109 -5.29 -12.29 -10.45
C GLN A 109 -4.34 -12.91 -9.42
N LYS A 110 -3.03 -12.90 -9.69
CA LYS A 110 -2.02 -13.42 -8.74
C LYS A 110 -1.95 -12.58 -7.47
N MET A 111 -2.04 -11.25 -7.61
CA MET A 111 -2.13 -10.35 -6.44
C MET A 111 -3.31 -10.75 -5.54
N ASN A 112 -4.51 -10.92 -6.11
CA ASN A 112 -5.69 -11.31 -5.32
C ASN A 112 -5.57 -12.70 -4.70
N ALA A 113 -4.95 -13.66 -5.40
CA ALA A 113 -4.71 -14.99 -4.84
C ALA A 113 -3.78 -14.93 -3.60
N TYR A 114 -2.70 -14.14 -3.68
CA TYR A 114 -1.80 -13.95 -2.56
C TYR A 114 -2.39 -13.08 -1.45
N LEU A 115 -3.27 -12.12 -1.77
CA LEU A 115 -4.00 -11.37 -0.75
C LEU A 115 -4.95 -12.25 0.06
N LYS A 116 -5.57 -13.26 -0.59
CA LYS A 116 -6.37 -14.26 0.13
C LYS A 116 -5.49 -15.04 1.12
N GLU A 117 -4.34 -15.54 0.66
CA GLU A 117 -3.37 -16.25 1.50
C GLU A 117 -2.88 -15.37 2.67
N ILE A 118 -2.61 -14.08 2.43
CA ILE A 118 -2.24 -13.11 3.47
C ILE A 118 -3.38 -12.94 4.49
N GLY A 119 -4.63 -12.81 4.03
CA GLY A 119 -5.81 -12.70 4.90
C GLY A 119 -5.92 -13.90 5.83
N ASP A 120 -5.83 -15.10 5.27
CA ASP A 120 -5.88 -16.37 6.02
C ASP A 120 -4.74 -16.45 7.06
N LEU A 121 -3.51 -16.09 6.68
CA LEU A 121 -2.34 -16.12 7.57
C LEU A 121 -2.37 -15.05 8.67
N CYS A 122 -3.10 -13.97 8.45
CA CYS A 122 -3.31 -12.87 9.41
C CYS A 122 -4.57 -13.07 10.27
N GLY A 123 -5.38 -14.09 9.99
CA GLY A 123 -6.65 -14.31 10.70
C GLY A 123 -7.68 -13.20 10.42
N ILE A 124 -7.71 -12.68 9.19
CA ILE A 124 -8.63 -11.62 8.77
C ILE A 124 -9.77 -12.24 7.96
N ASP A 125 -10.98 -12.16 8.49
CA ASP A 125 -12.18 -12.73 7.86
C ASP A 125 -12.61 -11.96 6.59
N LYS A 126 -12.16 -10.71 6.44
CA LYS A 126 -12.49 -9.84 5.32
C LYS A 126 -11.74 -10.23 4.05
N THR A 127 -12.39 -10.09 2.90
CA THR A 127 -11.73 -10.40 1.63
C THR A 127 -10.76 -9.30 1.23
N LEU A 128 -9.46 -9.54 1.42
CA LEU A 128 -8.42 -8.58 1.07
C LEU A 128 -8.35 -8.35 -0.46
N THR A 129 -8.63 -7.11 -0.88
CA THR A 129 -8.51 -6.66 -2.27
C THR A 129 -7.99 -5.23 -2.34
N PHE A 130 -7.46 -4.81 -3.49
CA PHE A 130 -7.08 -3.42 -3.73
C PHE A 130 -8.25 -2.43 -3.61
N HIS A 131 -9.48 -2.90 -3.77
CA HIS A 131 -10.66 -2.08 -3.52
C HIS A 131 -10.84 -1.83 -2.02
N VAL A 132 -10.72 -2.87 -1.19
CA VAL A 132 -10.74 -2.78 0.28
C VAL A 132 -9.59 -1.92 0.80
N ALA A 133 -8.37 -2.10 0.28
CA ALA A 133 -7.20 -1.28 0.63
C ALA A 133 -7.51 0.22 0.46
N ARG A 134 -7.95 0.61 -0.73
CA ARG A 134 -8.27 2.00 -1.04
C ARG A 134 -9.41 2.56 -0.19
N HIS A 135 -10.43 1.77 0.16
CA HIS A 135 -11.50 2.25 1.05
C HIS A 135 -11.00 2.42 2.48
N SER A 136 -10.09 1.55 2.91
CA SER A 136 -9.42 1.68 4.20
C SER A 136 -8.66 3.00 4.30
N TYR A 137 -8.03 3.47 3.22
CA TYR A 137 -7.42 4.82 3.17
C TYR A 137 -8.40 5.94 3.51
N ALA A 138 -9.62 5.90 2.92
CA ALA A 138 -10.63 6.91 3.18
C ALA A 138 -11.05 6.88 4.65
N THR A 139 -11.27 5.69 5.22
CA THR A 139 -11.60 5.53 6.63
C THR A 139 -10.46 5.98 7.56
N LEU A 140 -9.22 5.63 7.25
CA LEU A 140 -8.04 6.06 8.03
C LEU A 140 -7.88 7.58 7.99
N THR A 141 -8.02 8.20 6.82
CA THR A 141 -7.88 9.65 6.67
C THR A 141 -9.02 10.41 7.37
N LEU A 142 -10.24 9.88 7.32
CA LEU A 142 -11.41 10.46 7.98
C LEU A 142 -11.37 10.29 9.51
N SER A 143 -10.99 9.11 10.00
CA SER A 143 -10.91 8.82 11.44
C SER A 143 -9.75 9.55 12.12
N LYS A 144 -8.62 9.70 11.43
CA LYS A 144 -7.41 10.29 12.02
C LYS A 144 -7.31 11.81 11.90
N GLY A 145 -8.26 12.49 11.24
CA GLY A 145 -8.32 13.95 11.17
C GLY A 145 -6.95 14.62 11.14
N VAL A 146 -6.07 14.22 10.20
CA VAL A 146 -4.68 14.73 10.12
C VAL A 146 -3.91 14.60 11.46
N SER A 147 -3.63 13.38 11.93
CA SER A 147 -2.60 13.19 12.96
C SER A 147 -1.77 11.93 12.75
N LYS A 148 -0.47 12.12 12.92
CA LYS A 148 0.65 11.28 12.49
C LYS A 148 0.88 10.09 13.43
N ASN A 149 1.54 9.07 12.87
CA ASN A 149 2.50 8.18 13.54
C ASN A 149 2.00 7.28 14.67
N VAL A 150 1.62 6.05 14.31
CA VAL A 150 1.64 4.92 15.26
C VAL A 150 2.36 3.69 14.69
N GLY A 151 2.33 3.44 13.36
CA GLY A 151 2.92 2.23 12.77
C GLY A 151 4.39 2.28 12.32
N ALA A 152 5.00 3.45 12.13
CA ALA A 152 6.33 3.56 11.50
C ALA A 152 7.48 2.98 12.35
N TYR A 153 7.38 3.09 13.69
CA TYR A 153 8.45 2.66 14.61
C TYR A 153 8.62 1.14 14.70
N GLN A 154 7.56 0.35 14.46
CA GLN A 154 7.62 -1.10 14.53
C GLN A 154 8.17 -1.71 13.24
N TYR A 155 7.79 -1.17 12.08
CA TYR A 155 8.25 -1.67 10.77
C TYR A 155 9.75 -1.40 10.54
N GLN A 156 10.29 -0.29 11.05
CA GLN A 156 11.73 0.05 10.95
C GLN A 156 12.66 -0.99 11.62
N ASN A 157 12.22 -1.64 12.70
CA ASN A 157 13.05 -2.59 13.44
C ASN A 157 13.20 -3.96 12.74
N ASN A 158 12.30 -4.30 11.80
CA ASN A 158 12.33 -5.59 11.11
C ASN A 158 13.06 -5.57 9.75
N THR A 159 13.40 -4.39 9.20
CA THR A 159 14.16 -4.29 7.94
C THR A 159 15.68 -4.24 8.12
N ASN A 160 16.18 -4.04 9.35
CA ASN A 160 17.61 -3.91 9.63
C ASN A 160 18.34 -5.23 9.92
N LEU A 161 17.71 -6.39 9.72
CA LEU A 161 18.33 -7.71 9.96
C LEU A 161 18.98 -8.35 8.72
N CYS A 162 19.08 -7.62 7.59
CA CYS A 162 19.60 -8.16 6.33
C CYS A 162 20.81 -7.39 5.76
N THR A 163 21.52 -6.60 6.56
CA THR A 163 22.81 -6.01 6.18
C THR A 163 23.83 -6.19 7.30
N ASP A 164 24.28 -7.42 7.48
CA ASP A 164 25.58 -7.75 8.06
C ASP A 164 25.89 -9.20 7.68
N ASN A 165 26.64 -9.37 6.59
CA ASN A 165 27.57 -10.46 6.30
C ASN A 165 28.09 -10.32 4.85
N GLY A 166 29.25 -9.70 4.71
CA GLY A 166 29.99 -9.56 3.45
C GLY A 166 31.02 -8.45 3.50
#